data_AF-W2TA75-F1
#
_entry.id   AF-W2TA75-F1
#
_cell.length_a   1.000
_cell.length_b   1.000
_cell.length_c   1.000
_cell.angle_alpha   90.00
_cell.angle_beta   90.00
_cell.angle_gamma   90.00
#
_symmetry.space_group_name_H-M   'P 1'
#
loop_
_entity.id
_entity.type
_entity.pdbx_description
1 polymer ?
#
loop_
_entity_poly.entity_id
_entity_poly.type
_entity_poly.pdbx_seq_one_letter_code
_entity_poly.pdbx_strand_id
1 'polypeptide(L)'
;MLLRRIRLLLVLSCSFSFAAKVDDSVHYLITFERAENGLEGGQLLEDNEKALKDDNSMRISTQNNENYICKMPESSMTNDNDVSSYTGPTPVELLAPVYKEKLCSYRVEPYWSYELCHGRYIVQYHEEKDIRGVGRSAEYYLGNLHVDYTTVTSSADYSNPPRKVIDGEEHAYFPVFYSQGTTCDITGKPRTTTVMYICVEVCISDS
;
A
#
# COMPACT_ATOMS: atom_id res chain seq x y z
N MET A 1 -52.08 56.41 18.81
CA MET A 1 -51.13 56.08 17.73
C MET A 1 -49.77 55.82 18.33
N LEU A 2 -49.34 54.55 18.41
CA LEU A 2 -47.94 54.15 18.63
C LEU A 2 -47.87 52.62 18.42
N LEU A 3 -47.68 52.18 17.17
CA LEU A 3 -47.37 50.78 16.87
C LEU A 3 -45.85 50.65 16.72
N ARG A 4 -45.19 50.04 17.72
CA ARG A 4 -43.78 49.63 17.66
C ARG A 4 -43.62 48.53 16.61
N ARG A 5 -42.80 48.78 15.58
CA ARG A 5 -42.37 47.74 14.62
C ARG A 5 -41.21 46.96 15.23
N ILE A 6 -41.44 45.70 15.58
CA ILE A 6 -40.39 44.75 15.97
C ILE A 6 -39.85 44.11 14.68
N ARG A 7 -38.55 44.32 14.38
CA ARG A 7 -37.86 43.60 13.32
C ARG A 7 -37.30 42.30 13.90
N LEU A 8 -37.89 41.18 13.52
CA LEU A 8 -37.37 39.85 13.85
C LEU A 8 -36.26 39.50 12.84
N LEU A 9 -35.00 39.58 13.29
CA LEU A 9 -33.84 39.09 12.54
C LEU A 9 -33.76 37.57 12.71
N LEU A 10 -34.11 36.83 11.66
CA LEU A 10 -34.04 35.37 11.62
C LEU A 10 -32.63 34.99 11.15
N VAL A 11 -31.76 34.66 12.10
CA VAL A 11 -30.39 34.21 11.81
C VAL A 11 -30.46 32.71 11.50
N LEU A 12 -30.36 32.36 10.22
CA LEU A 12 -30.21 30.98 9.77
C LEU A 12 -28.75 30.55 10.00
N SER A 13 -28.47 29.91 11.14
CA SER A 13 -27.18 29.24 11.37
C SER A 13 -27.13 27.95 10.56
N CYS A 14 -26.52 28.01 9.38
CA CYS A 14 -26.17 26.82 8.61
C CYS A 14 -24.96 26.16 9.29
N SER A 15 -25.23 25.18 10.15
CA SER A 15 -24.19 24.33 10.72
C SER A 15 -23.62 23.46 9.60
N PHE A 16 -22.51 23.89 9.01
CA PHE A 16 -21.70 23.02 8.16
C PHE A 16 -21.03 21.98 9.06
N SER A 17 -21.66 20.82 9.19
CA SER A 17 -21.00 19.63 9.71
C SER A 17 -19.96 19.17 8.69
N PHE A 18 -18.71 19.59 8.87
CA PHE A 18 -17.57 18.89 8.28
C PHE A 18 -17.45 17.54 8.99
N ALA A 19 -18.10 16.51 8.43
CA ALA A 19 -17.75 15.14 8.75
C ALA A 19 -16.37 14.89 8.12
N ALA A 20 -15.31 15.06 8.90
CA ALA A 20 -14.01 14.52 8.53
C ALA A 20 -14.20 13.00 8.34
N LYS A 21 -14.02 12.50 7.12
CA LYS A 21 -13.95 11.06 6.86
C LYS A 21 -12.73 10.55 7.62
N VAL A 22 -12.97 9.89 8.75
CA VAL A 22 -11.95 9.12 9.45
C VAL A 22 -11.72 7.86 8.62
N ASP A 23 -10.47 7.60 8.21
CA ASP A 23 -10.11 6.37 7.52
C ASP A 23 -9.83 5.29 8.58
N ASP A 24 -10.80 4.40 8.82
CA ASP A 24 -10.68 3.28 9.76
C ASP A 24 -10.02 2.04 9.11
N SER A 25 -9.16 2.24 8.11
CA SER A 25 -8.53 1.15 7.36
C SER A 25 -7.42 0.48 8.16
N VAL A 26 -7.40 -0.85 8.12
CA VAL A 26 -6.32 -1.62 8.72
C VAL A 26 -5.21 -1.84 7.67
N HIS A 27 -4.02 -1.33 7.96
CA HIS A 27 -2.86 -1.41 7.06
C HIS A 27 -1.91 -2.53 7.45
N TYR A 28 -1.41 -3.25 6.44
CA TYR A 28 -0.40 -4.30 6.56
C TYR A 28 0.75 -3.98 5.61
N LEU A 29 1.99 -4.14 6.07
CA LEU A 29 3.18 -3.97 5.23
C LEU A 29 3.67 -5.34 4.76
N ILE A 30 3.89 -5.47 3.45
CA ILE A 30 4.58 -6.61 2.85
C ILE A 30 5.84 -6.07 2.21
N THR A 31 7.00 -6.56 2.64
CA THR A 31 8.29 -6.21 2.05
C THR A 31 8.69 -7.28 1.05
N PHE A 32 8.97 -6.88 -0.18
CA PHE A 32 9.62 -7.74 -1.16
C PHE A 32 11.12 -7.49 -1.10
N GLU A 33 11.90 -8.48 -0.65
CA GLU A 33 13.35 -8.40 -0.76
C GLU A 33 13.72 -8.48 -2.24
N ARG A 34 14.29 -7.40 -2.77
CA ARG A 34 14.84 -7.38 -4.12
C ARG A 34 15.94 -8.44 -4.18
N ALA A 35 15.83 -9.38 -5.12
CA ALA A 35 16.91 -10.31 -5.39
C ALA A 35 18.21 -9.53 -5.66
N GLU A 36 19.21 -9.74 -4.82
CA GLU A 36 20.54 -9.16 -4.95
C GLU A 36 21.22 -9.71 -6.21
N ASN A 37 20.94 -9.10 -7.35
CA ASN A 37 21.85 -9.19 -8.48
C ASN A 37 22.99 -8.21 -8.19
N GLY A 38 24.13 -8.79 -7.80
CA GLY A 38 25.26 -8.16 -7.15
C GLY A 38 25.81 -6.90 -7.80
N LEU A 39 26.17 -5.95 -6.95
CA LEU A 39 27.09 -4.86 -7.28
C LEU A 39 28.51 -5.44 -7.23
N GLU A 40 29.11 -5.69 -8.40
CA GLU A 40 30.55 -5.92 -8.51
C GLU A 40 31.27 -4.64 -8.11
N GLY A 41 31.69 -4.58 -6.86
CA GLY A 41 32.67 -3.62 -6.38
C GLY A 41 34.06 -3.99 -6.93
N GLY A 42 34.46 -3.32 -8.00
CA GLY A 42 35.87 -3.24 -8.37
C GLY A 42 36.13 -2.94 -9.84
N GLN A 43 36.26 -1.66 -10.21
CA GLN A 43 37.24 -1.17 -11.22
C GLN A 43 37.32 0.38 -11.25
N LEU A 44 37.54 1.04 -10.11
CA LEU A 44 37.53 2.52 -9.94
C LEU A 44 38.55 3.34 -10.78
N LEU A 45 39.41 2.71 -11.57
CA LEU A 45 40.42 3.40 -12.38
C LEU A 45 40.04 3.50 -13.86
N GLU A 46 39.37 2.49 -14.41
CA GLU A 46 38.94 2.47 -15.82
C GLU A 46 37.67 3.32 -16.03
N ASP A 47 36.82 3.40 -15.01
CA ASP A 47 35.58 4.18 -15.05
C ASP A 47 35.81 5.70 -15.04
N ASN A 48 36.90 6.16 -14.42
CA ASN A 48 37.25 7.59 -14.39
C ASN A 48 37.68 8.12 -15.77
N GLU A 49 38.43 7.33 -16.56
CA GLU A 49 38.81 7.72 -17.92
C GLU A 49 37.62 7.66 -18.90
N LYS A 50 36.66 6.76 -18.64
CA LYS A 50 35.46 6.58 -19.46
C LYS A 50 34.40 7.65 -19.16
N ALA A 51 34.25 8.05 -17.89
CA ALA A 51 33.35 9.12 -17.48
C ALA A 51 33.72 10.47 -18.10
N LEU A 52 35.02 10.80 -18.23
CA LEU A 52 35.48 12.04 -18.88
C LEU A 52 35.12 12.19 -20.37
N LYS A 53 34.66 11.11 -21.02
CA LYS A 53 34.19 11.15 -22.42
C LYS A 53 32.67 11.34 -22.55
N ASP A 54 31.96 11.41 -21.42
CA ASP A 54 30.51 11.60 -21.36
C ASP A 54 30.18 13.10 -21.20
N ASP A 55 29.33 13.63 -22.08
CA ASP A 55 28.97 15.06 -22.16
C ASP A 55 28.17 15.53 -20.92
N ASN A 56 27.65 14.59 -20.13
CA ASN A 56 26.88 14.84 -18.91
C ASN A 56 27.70 14.67 -17.61
N SER A 57 29.02 14.80 -17.71
CA SER A 57 29.94 14.68 -16.58
C SER A 57 30.87 15.89 -16.46
N MET A 58 31.19 16.29 -15.23
CA MET A 58 32.05 17.42 -14.91
C MET A 58 33.05 17.05 -13.81
N ARG A 59 34.30 17.48 -13.96
CA ARG A 59 35.31 17.36 -12.90
C ARG A 59 35.15 18.48 -11.88
N ILE A 60 35.12 18.11 -10.60
CA ILE A 60 35.11 19.05 -9.48
C ILE A 60 36.30 18.77 -8.57
N SER A 61 36.84 19.81 -7.93
CA SER A 61 37.98 19.69 -7.03
C SER A 61 37.72 20.39 -5.71
N THR A 62 38.14 19.77 -4.60
CA THR A 62 38.02 20.35 -3.25
C THR A 62 39.13 21.37 -3.00
N GLN A 63 39.01 22.14 -1.92
CA GLN A 63 40.05 23.08 -1.47
C GLN A 63 41.38 22.38 -1.14
N ASN A 64 41.33 21.09 -0.82
CA ASN A 64 42.50 20.24 -0.56
C ASN A 64 43.02 19.54 -1.82
N ASN A 65 42.55 19.96 -3.00
CA ASN A 65 42.97 19.46 -4.32
C ASN A 65 42.64 17.99 -4.59
N GLU A 66 41.64 17.45 -3.91
CA GLU A 66 41.06 16.15 -4.23
C GLU A 66 40.16 16.30 -5.45
N ASN A 67 40.21 15.34 -6.36
CA ASN A 67 39.49 15.43 -7.63
C ASN A 67 38.37 14.40 -7.70
N TYR A 68 37.18 14.84 -8.09
CA TYR A 68 36.00 14.01 -8.26
C TYR A 68 35.38 14.23 -9.65
N ILE A 69 34.66 13.24 -10.15
CA ILE A 69 33.84 13.34 -11.36
C ILE A 69 32.38 13.33 -10.93
N CYS A 70 31.66 14.42 -11.20
CA CYS A 70 30.23 14.54 -10.99
C CYS A 70 29.53 14.15 -12.29
N LYS A 71 28.68 13.13 -12.26
CA LYS A 71 27.80 12.76 -13.36
C LYS A 71 26.39 13.19 -13.01
N MET A 72 25.80 14.08 -13.80
CA MET A 72 24.42 14.50 -13.58
C MET A 72 23.50 13.42 -14.17
N PRO A 73 22.45 12.96 -13.46
CA PRO A 73 21.50 12.02 -14.05
C PRO A 73 20.75 12.72 -15.20
N GLU A 74 20.55 12.03 -16.32
CA GLU A 74 19.70 12.54 -17.39
C GLU A 74 18.28 12.68 -16.86
N SER A 75 17.77 13.91 -16.86
CA SER A 75 16.34 14.13 -16.66
C SER A 75 15.63 13.67 -17.93
N SER A 76 15.21 12.40 -17.97
CA SER A 76 14.21 12.00 -18.95
C SER A 76 12.93 12.78 -18.64
N MET A 77 12.67 13.79 -19.46
CA MET A 77 11.34 14.39 -19.53
C MET A 77 10.46 13.35 -20.24
N THR A 78 10.06 12.31 -19.54
CA THR A 78 9.07 11.37 -20.06
C THR A 78 7.77 12.16 -20.18
N ASN A 79 7.38 12.48 -21.41
CA ASN A 79 6.05 13.01 -21.67
C ASN A 79 5.02 12.03 -21.08
N ASP A 80 4.06 12.53 -20.29
CA ASP A 80 3.01 11.78 -19.58
C ASP A 80 2.06 10.96 -20.48
N ASN A 81 2.37 10.81 -21.77
CA ASN A 81 1.59 10.06 -22.76
C ASN A 81 2.08 8.62 -22.99
N ASP A 82 3.12 8.16 -22.27
CA ASP A 82 3.64 6.78 -22.41
C ASP A 82 3.18 5.84 -21.27
N VAL A 83 1.90 5.89 -20.90
CA VAL A 83 1.27 4.84 -20.06
C VAL A 83 0.97 3.58 -20.91
N SER A 84 1.22 3.62 -22.22
CA SER A 84 0.77 2.59 -23.17
C SER A 84 1.68 1.37 -23.31
N SER A 85 2.89 1.38 -22.74
CA SER A 85 3.86 0.29 -22.88
C SER A 85 4.36 -0.25 -21.53
N TYR A 86 3.48 -0.44 -20.55
CA TYR A 86 3.84 -1.20 -19.36
C TYR A 86 4.11 -2.67 -19.72
N THR A 87 5.37 -3.10 -19.62
CA THR A 87 5.82 -4.49 -19.84
C THR A 87 6.15 -5.23 -18.54
N GLY A 88 5.82 -4.65 -17.39
CA GLY A 88 6.10 -5.26 -16.09
C GLY A 88 5.06 -6.31 -15.68
N PRO A 89 5.26 -6.97 -14.52
CA PRO A 89 4.35 -7.99 -14.02
C PRO A 89 3.01 -7.39 -13.59
N THR A 90 1.92 -8.11 -13.85
CA THR A 90 0.59 -7.71 -13.36
C THR A 90 0.51 -7.78 -11.83
N PRO A 91 -0.43 -7.07 -11.18
CA PRO A 91 -0.64 -7.17 -9.72
C PRO A 91 -0.85 -8.62 -9.23
N VAL A 92 -1.47 -9.45 -10.07
CA VAL A 92 -1.68 -10.88 -9.81
C VAL A 92 -0.35 -11.63 -9.78
N GLU A 93 0.53 -11.37 -10.75
CA GLU A 93 1.86 -11.99 -10.83
C GLU A 93 2.75 -11.56 -9.66
N LEU A 94 2.66 -10.30 -9.23
CA LEU A 94 3.36 -9.80 -8.06
C LEU A 94 2.90 -10.48 -6.76
N LEU A 95 1.61 -10.81 -6.64
CA LEU A 95 1.05 -11.48 -5.46
C LEU A 95 1.19 -13.01 -5.49
N ALA A 96 1.50 -13.60 -6.63
CA ALA A 96 1.60 -15.05 -6.79
C ALA A 96 2.61 -15.71 -5.82
N PRO A 97 3.82 -15.16 -5.57
CA PRO A 97 4.75 -15.72 -4.57
C PRO A 97 4.15 -15.71 -3.17
N VAL A 98 3.49 -14.61 -2.77
CA VAL A 98 2.85 -14.44 -1.45
C VAL A 98 1.78 -15.51 -1.22
N TYR A 99 0.96 -15.79 -2.25
CA TYR A 99 -0.07 -16.84 -2.19
C TYR A 99 0.53 -18.24 -2.16
N LYS A 100 1.58 -18.49 -2.93
CA LYS A 100 2.25 -19.79 -3.02
C LYS A 100 2.96 -20.16 -1.71
N GLU A 101 3.64 -19.20 -1.11
CA GLU A 101 4.33 -19.35 0.18
C GLU A 101 3.35 -19.34 1.37
N LYS A 102 2.08 -19.03 1.12
CA LYS A 102 1.02 -18.95 2.14
C LYS A 102 1.39 -17.99 3.26
N LEU A 103 1.99 -16.85 2.91
CA LEU A 103 2.36 -15.81 3.86
C LEU A 103 1.11 -15.28 4.57
N CYS A 104 1.26 -14.96 5.85
CA CYS A 104 0.21 -14.34 6.64
C CYS A 104 0.72 -13.03 7.24
N SER A 105 -0.10 -11.98 7.16
CA SER A 105 0.13 -10.69 7.79
C SER A 105 -0.73 -10.56 9.05
N TYR A 106 -0.14 -9.98 10.08
CA TYR A 106 -0.78 -9.84 11.39
C TYR A 106 -0.91 -8.37 11.76
N ARG A 107 -2.05 -8.01 12.35
CA ARG A 107 -2.28 -6.71 12.98
C ARG A 107 -2.84 -6.94 14.36
N VAL A 108 -2.19 -6.38 15.37
CA VAL A 108 -2.67 -6.39 16.74
C VAL A 108 -3.23 -5.01 17.05
N GLU A 109 -4.51 -4.96 17.39
CA GLU A 109 -5.17 -3.78 17.97
C GLU A 109 -5.44 -4.03 19.47
N PRO A 110 -5.80 -3.01 20.27
CA PRO A 110 -5.95 -3.17 21.71
C PRO A 110 -6.97 -4.23 22.15
N TYR A 111 -7.98 -4.52 21.31
CA TYR A 111 -9.02 -5.50 21.61
C TYR A 111 -9.06 -6.67 20.63
N TRP A 112 -8.83 -6.44 19.34
CA TRP A 112 -8.84 -7.49 18.32
C TRP A 112 -7.47 -7.68 17.69
N SER A 113 -7.11 -8.93 17.44
CA SER A 113 -6.03 -9.32 16.55
C SER A 113 -6.61 -9.79 15.23
N TYR A 114 -5.96 -9.42 14.13
CA TYR A 114 -6.32 -9.82 12.78
C TYR A 114 -5.17 -10.57 12.13
N GLU A 115 -5.47 -11.71 11.53
CA GLU A 115 -4.56 -12.51 10.71
C GLU A 115 -5.14 -12.61 9.30
N LEU A 116 -4.41 -12.06 8.33
CA LEU A 116 -4.68 -12.18 6.90
C LEU A 116 -3.70 -13.19 6.31
N CYS A 117 -4.17 -14.41 6.05
CA CYS A 117 -3.39 -15.38 5.28
C CYS A 117 -3.70 -15.20 3.79
N HIS A 118 -2.72 -14.63 3.08
CA HIS A 118 -2.85 -14.21 1.69
C HIS A 118 -3.25 -15.39 0.80
N GLY A 119 -4.36 -15.22 0.07
CA GLY A 119 -4.87 -16.26 -0.81
C GLY A 119 -5.67 -17.37 -0.12
N ARG A 120 -5.97 -17.23 1.19
CA ARG A 120 -6.59 -18.29 2.00
C ARG A 120 -7.77 -17.80 2.83
N TYR A 121 -7.51 -16.99 3.85
CA TYR A 121 -8.55 -16.56 4.79
C TYR A 121 -8.14 -15.31 5.56
N ILE A 122 -9.13 -14.68 6.15
CA ILE A 122 -8.98 -13.57 7.08
C ILE A 122 -9.69 -13.96 8.36
N VAL A 123 -9.00 -13.87 9.48
CA VAL A 123 -9.54 -14.19 10.80
C VAL A 123 -9.29 -13.05 11.77
N GLN A 124 -10.31 -12.76 12.57
CA GLN A 124 -10.26 -11.86 13.72
C GLN A 124 -10.33 -12.70 14.98
N TYR A 125 -9.49 -12.43 15.97
CA TYR A 125 -9.48 -13.16 17.23
C TYR A 125 -9.06 -12.29 18.41
N HIS A 126 -9.53 -12.64 19.61
CA HIS A 126 -9.05 -12.08 20.87
C HIS A 126 -8.12 -13.09 21.56
N GLU A 127 -6.97 -12.62 22.05
CA GLU A 127 -6.04 -13.44 22.83
C GLU A 127 -6.28 -13.22 24.32
N GLU A 128 -6.62 -14.30 25.04
CA GLU A 128 -6.70 -14.29 26.49
C GLU A 128 -5.57 -15.15 27.07
N LYS A 129 -4.91 -14.63 28.12
CA LYS A 129 -3.99 -15.42 28.93
C LYS A 129 -4.83 -16.23 29.94
N ASP A 130 -5.16 -17.47 29.58
CA ASP A 130 -5.77 -18.42 30.52
C ASP A 130 -4.67 -19.10 31.36
N ILE A 131 -5.05 -19.71 32.48
CA ILE A 131 -4.18 -20.43 33.43
C ILE A 131 -3.46 -21.62 32.74
N ARG A 132 -3.91 -22.03 31.55
CA ARG A 132 -3.37 -23.13 30.72
C ARG A 132 -2.44 -22.67 29.59
N GLY A 133 -2.24 -21.37 29.39
CA GLY A 133 -1.44 -20.80 28.30
C GLY A 133 -2.16 -19.70 27.52
N VAL A 134 -1.52 -19.19 26.47
CA VAL A 134 -2.12 -18.20 25.55
C VAL A 134 -3.04 -18.94 24.58
N GLY A 135 -4.34 -18.66 24.62
CA GLY A 135 -5.35 -19.26 23.74
C GLY A 135 -6.22 -18.19 23.06
N ARG A 136 -6.74 -18.50 21.87
CA ARG A 136 -7.69 -17.64 21.13
C ARG A 136 -9.10 -17.88 21.69
N SER A 137 -9.67 -16.90 22.40
CA SER A 137 -10.98 -17.07 23.06
C SER A 137 -12.17 -16.78 22.15
N ALA A 138 -12.02 -15.88 21.17
CA ALA A 138 -13.10 -15.41 20.30
C ALA A 138 -12.67 -15.32 18.83
N GLU A 139 -12.63 -16.44 18.11
CA GLU A 139 -12.16 -16.53 16.71
C GLU A 139 -13.31 -16.42 15.69
N TYR A 140 -13.20 -15.50 14.73
CA TYR A 140 -14.18 -15.26 13.66
C TYR A 140 -13.51 -15.10 12.30
N TYR A 141 -13.93 -15.91 11.32
CA TYR A 141 -13.49 -15.74 9.94
C TYR A 141 -14.25 -14.57 9.30
N LEU A 142 -13.51 -13.59 8.80
CA LEU A 142 -14.05 -12.42 8.09
C LEU A 142 -14.24 -12.69 6.59
N GLY A 143 -13.59 -13.74 6.08
CA GLY A 143 -13.77 -14.25 4.74
C GLY A 143 -12.73 -15.31 4.40
N ASN A 144 -13.04 -16.08 3.37
CA ASN A 144 -12.21 -17.12 2.79
C ASN A 144 -11.99 -16.82 1.31
N LEU A 145 -10.84 -17.22 0.80
CA LEU A 145 -10.46 -17.12 -0.59
C LEU A 145 -9.87 -18.46 -1.02
N HIS A 146 -10.40 -18.99 -2.10
CA HIS A 146 -9.80 -20.12 -2.78
C HIS A 146 -9.08 -19.58 -4.01
N VAL A 147 -7.79 -19.31 -3.89
CA VAL A 147 -6.98 -18.94 -5.06
C VAL A 147 -6.84 -20.18 -5.93
N ASP A 148 -7.63 -20.22 -6.99
CA ASP A 148 -7.36 -21.11 -8.11
C ASP A 148 -6.41 -20.38 -9.07
N TYR A 149 -5.16 -20.86 -9.12
CA TYR A 149 -4.08 -20.31 -9.93
C TYR A 149 -4.42 -20.30 -11.43
N THR A 150 -5.50 -20.95 -11.85
CA THR A 150 -5.96 -20.99 -13.24
C THR A 150 -6.95 -19.86 -13.61
N THR A 151 -7.59 -19.21 -12.64
CA THR A 151 -8.70 -18.26 -12.90
C THR A 151 -8.40 -16.79 -12.63
N VAL A 152 -7.24 -16.48 -12.04
CA VAL A 152 -6.85 -15.10 -11.66
C VAL A 152 -6.58 -14.20 -12.89
N THR A 153 -6.70 -14.75 -14.10
CA THR A 153 -6.57 -14.04 -15.39
C THR A 153 -7.80 -13.18 -15.76
N SER A 154 -8.86 -13.14 -14.95
CA SER A 154 -10.13 -12.56 -15.40
C SER A 154 -10.36 -11.11 -14.95
N SER A 155 -10.20 -10.21 -15.93
CA SER A 155 -11.10 -9.07 -16.25
C SER A 155 -11.00 -7.73 -15.50
N ALA A 156 -9.97 -7.46 -14.70
CA ALA A 156 -9.73 -6.08 -14.24
C ALA A 156 -8.97 -5.29 -15.32
N ASP A 157 -9.52 -4.16 -15.76
CA ASP A 157 -8.78 -3.18 -16.56
C ASP A 157 -7.67 -2.57 -15.68
N TYR A 158 -6.47 -3.13 -15.78
CA TYR A 158 -5.30 -2.68 -15.01
C TYR A 158 -4.81 -1.29 -15.45
N SER A 159 -5.27 -0.78 -16.60
CA SER A 159 -4.89 0.54 -17.07
C SER A 159 -5.59 1.66 -16.30
N ASN A 160 -6.70 1.36 -15.61
CA ASN A 160 -7.41 2.32 -14.77
C ASN A 160 -7.82 1.70 -13.42
N PRO A 161 -6.86 1.45 -12.51
CA PRO A 161 -7.15 0.84 -11.22
C PRO A 161 -7.96 1.79 -10.34
N PRO A 162 -8.84 1.25 -9.47
CA PRO A 162 -9.55 2.07 -8.49
C PRO A 162 -8.58 2.73 -7.53
N ARG A 163 -8.95 3.91 -7.03
CA ARG A 163 -8.13 4.73 -6.14
C ARG A 163 -8.80 4.98 -4.79
N LYS A 164 -7.98 5.09 -3.74
CA LYS A 164 -8.42 5.42 -2.38
C LYS A 164 -7.45 6.40 -1.75
N VAL A 165 -7.99 7.40 -1.05
CA VAL A 165 -7.18 8.32 -0.24
C VAL A 165 -6.85 7.66 1.08
N ILE A 166 -5.55 7.51 1.38
CA ILE A 166 -5.00 6.95 2.61
C ILE A 166 -3.94 7.93 3.11
N ASP A 167 -4.01 8.30 4.38
CA ASP A 167 -3.10 9.30 5.00
C ASP A 167 -2.99 10.64 4.25
N GLY A 168 -4.05 11.01 3.50
CA GLY A 168 -4.12 12.24 2.72
C GLY A 168 -3.58 12.14 1.29
N GLU A 169 -3.01 11.00 0.91
CA GLU A 169 -2.48 10.72 -0.42
C GLU A 169 -3.39 9.75 -1.19
N GLU A 170 -3.53 9.96 -2.51
CA GLU A 170 -4.36 9.08 -3.35
C GLU A 170 -3.55 7.90 -3.87
N HIS A 171 -3.92 6.69 -3.47
CA HIS A 171 -3.26 5.45 -3.89
C HIS A 171 -4.16 4.61 -4.78
N ALA A 172 -3.60 4.11 -5.89
CA ALA A 172 -4.20 3.03 -6.66
C ALA A 172 -4.11 1.71 -5.89
N TYR A 173 -5.13 0.88 -5.97
CA TYR A 173 -5.14 -0.41 -5.27
C TYR A 173 -5.69 -1.56 -6.13
N PHE A 174 -5.23 -2.77 -5.83
CA PHE A 174 -5.75 -4.02 -6.37
C PHE A 174 -6.72 -4.68 -5.37
N PRO A 175 -8.03 -4.75 -5.67
CA PRO A 175 -9.01 -5.34 -4.78
C PRO A 175 -9.06 -6.87 -4.88
N VAL A 176 -9.10 -7.54 -3.73
CA VAL A 176 -9.30 -8.99 -3.64
C VAL A 176 -10.44 -9.29 -2.66
N PHE A 177 -11.47 -9.97 -3.15
CA PHE A 177 -12.68 -10.25 -2.38
C PHE A 177 -12.61 -11.61 -1.68
N TYR A 178 -12.75 -11.60 -0.36
CA TYR A 178 -12.84 -12.76 0.52
C TYR A 178 -14.30 -12.93 0.96
N SER A 179 -14.82 -14.16 0.89
CA SER A 179 -16.24 -14.45 1.11
C SER A 179 -16.45 -15.69 1.98
N GLN A 180 -17.69 -15.99 2.36
CA GLN A 180 -18.02 -17.20 3.13
C GLN A 180 -17.28 -17.28 4.49
N GLY A 181 -17.13 -16.15 5.18
CA GLY A 181 -16.65 -16.12 6.56
C GLY A 181 -17.68 -16.65 7.56
N THR A 182 -17.36 -16.61 8.85
CA THR A 182 -18.26 -16.99 9.94
C THR A 182 -19.57 -16.20 9.84
N THR A 183 -20.70 -16.89 9.99
CA THR A 183 -22.04 -16.29 9.97
C THR A 183 -22.17 -15.17 11.01
N CYS A 184 -22.64 -14.01 10.58
CA CYS A 184 -22.98 -12.91 11.47
C CYS A 184 -24.26 -13.26 12.24
N ASP A 185 -24.18 -13.15 13.56
CA ASP A 185 -25.25 -13.36 14.53
C ASP A 185 -26.43 -12.39 14.32
N ILE A 186 -26.15 -11.15 13.96
CA ILE A 186 -27.17 -10.12 13.73
C ILE A 186 -27.89 -10.31 12.39
N THR A 187 -27.12 -10.53 11.31
CA THR A 187 -27.68 -10.54 9.95
C THR A 187 -28.00 -11.94 9.42
N GLY A 188 -27.49 -12.99 10.07
CA GLY A 188 -27.57 -14.37 9.61
C GLY A 188 -26.78 -14.67 8.34
N LYS A 189 -26.02 -13.71 7.80
CA LYS A 189 -25.26 -13.86 6.55
C LYS A 189 -23.78 -14.16 6.84
N PRO A 190 -23.09 -14.93 5.97
CA PRO A 190 -21.65 -15.08 6.05
C PRO A 190 -20.94 -13.73 5.93
N ARG A 191 -19.90 -13.52 6.76
CA ARG A 191 -19.03 -12.34 6.65
C ARG A 191 -18.27 -12.35 5.32
N THR A 192 -17.99 -11.16 4.81
CA THR A 192 -17.23 -10.92 3.58
C THR A 192 -16.29 -9.75 3.81
N THR A 193 -15.13 -9.72 3.14
CA THR A 193 -14.12 -8.66 3.29
C THR A 193 -13.42 -8.43 1.96
N THR A 194 -13.12 -7.17 1.63
CA THR A 194 -12.28 -6.82 0.47
C THR A 194 -10.92 -6.35 0.96
N VAL A 195 -9.86 -7.05 0.57
CA VAL A 195 -8.47 -6.64 0.81
C VAL A 195 -8.04 -5.72 -0.33
N MET A 196 -7.44 -4.58 0.02
CA MET A 196 -6.93 -3.61 -0.94
C MET A 196 -5.40 -3.66 -0.89
N TYR A 197 -4.76 -4.20 -1.93
CA TYR A 197 -3.30 -4.18 -2.04
C TYR A 197 -2.85 -2.86 -2.66
N ILE A 198 -1.98 -2.13 -1.98
CA ILE A 198 -1.47 -0.82 -2.38
C ILE A 198 0.05 -0.90 -2.50
N CYS A 199 0.60 -0.29 -3.55
CA CYS A 199 2.04 -0.06 -3.63
C CYS A 199 2.40 1.15 -2.76
N VAL A 200 3.33 0.95 -1.83
CA VAL A 200 3.90 2.03 -1.03
C VAL A 200 5.38 2.10 -1.38
N GLU A 201 5.81 3.23 -1.93
CA GLU A 201 7.23 3.50 -2.16
C GLU A 201 7.87 3.84 -0.83
N VAL A 202 8.60 2.89 -0.25
CA VAL A 202 9.42 3.15 0.93
C VAL A 202 10.80 3.57 0.44
N CYS A 203 11.12 4.86 0.54
CA CYS A 203 12.51 5.32 0.41
C CYS A 203 13.31 4.76 1.60
N ILE A 204 13.96 3.61 1.40
CA ILE A 204 14.93 3.08 2.37
C ILE A 204 16.15 3.99 2.29
N SER A 205 16.32 4.87 3.27
CA SER A 205 17.60 5.53 3.48
C SER A 205 18.54 4.51 4.09
N ASP A 206 19.40 3.90 3.27
CA ASP A 206 20.53 3.12 3.78
C ASP A 206 21.40 4.04 4.65
N SER A 207 21.54 3.69 5.93
CA SER A 207 22.36 4.35 6.94
C SER A 207 23.66 3.63 7.18
#